data_AF-A0A640KKG9-F1
#
_entry.id   AF-A0A640KKG9-F1
#
_cell.length_a   1.000
_cell.length_b   1.000
_cell.length_c   1.000
_cell.angle_alpha   90.00
_cell.angle_beta   90.00
_cell.angle_gamma   90.00
#
_symmetry.space_group_name_H-M   'P 1'
#
loop_
_entity.id
_entity.type
_entity.pdbx_description
1 polymer ?
#
loop_
_entity_poly.entity_id
_entity_poly.type
_entity_poly.pdbx_seq_one_letter_code
_entity_poly.pdbx_strand_id
1 'polypeptide(L)' 'MGIFVGTLIFIFIGAIAALSAPLWAKSQVDLVRTLCAVATFCCWMSWVLIYMAQMNPLFLPTRSIKAE' A
#
# COMPACT_ATOMS: atom_id res chain seq x y z
N MET A 1 14.44 -6.80 2.39
CA MET A 1 13.47 -7.81 1.94
C MET A 1 12.02 -7.31 2.04
N GLY A 2 11.58 -6.69 3.16
CA GLY A 2 10.19 -6.23 3.33
C GLY A 2 9.67 -5.23 2.28
N ILE A 3 10.45 -4.19 1.93
CA ILE A 3 10.04 -3.21 0.90
C ILE A 3 9.80 -3.86 -0.46
N PHE A 4 10.73 -4.73 -0.90
CA PHE A 4 10.67 -5.36 -2.21
C PHE A 4 9.44 -6.27 -2.33
N VAL A 5 9.23 -7.14 -1.34
CA VAL A 5 8.07 -8.03 -1.29
C VAL A 5 6.76 -7.24 -1.23
N GLY A 6 6.66 -6.23 -0.36
CA GLY A 6 5.47 -5.38 -0.26
C GLY A 6 5.17 -4.64 -1.56
N THR A 7 6.19 -4.10 -2.23
CA THR A 7 6.03 -3.43 -3.52
C THR A 7 5.51 -4.37 -4.60
N LEU A 8 6.03 -5.60 -4.69
CA LEU A 8 5.52 -6.62 -5.61
C LEU A 8 4.05 -6.97 -5.33
N ILE A 9 3.66 -7.06 -4.06
CA ILE A 9 2.26 -7.32 -3.67
C ILE A 9 1.34 -6.19 -4.18
N PHE A 10 1.71 -4.92 -3.96
CA PHE A 10 0.90 -3.80 -4.43
C PHE A 10 0.84 -3.73 -5.97
N ILE A 11 1.95 -4.01 -6.67
CA ILE A 11 1.94 -4.12 -8.14
C ILE A 11 0.96 -5.21 -8.59
N PHE A 12 1.00 -6.38 -7.97
CA PHE A 12 0.13 -7.49 -8.30
C PHE A 12 -1.35 -7.16 -8.04
N ILE A 13 -1.67 -6.56 -6.89
CA ILE A 13 -3.03 -6.13 -6.56
C ILE A 13 -3.53 -5.07 -7.56
N GLY A 14 -2.72 -4.06 -7.86
CA GLY A 14 -3.08 -3.00 -8.81
C GLY A 14 -3.30 -3.54 -10.23
N ALA A 15 -2.44 -4.46 -10.67
CA ALA A 15 -2.59 -5.12 -11.96
C ALA A 15 -3.88 -5.95 -12.03
N ILE A 16 -4.19 -6.76 -11.01
CA ILE A 16 -5.44 -7.53 -10.96
C ILE A 16 -6.65 -6.59 -10.94
N ALA A 17 -6.63 -5.54 -10.12
CA ALA A 17 -7.73 -4.59 -10.01
C ALA A 17 -8.00 -3.89 -11.35
N ALA A 18 -6.97 -3.40 -12.04
CA ALA A 18 -7.12 -2.75 -13.33
C ALA A 18 -7.50 -3.73 -14.46
N LEU A 19 -6.90 -4.92 -14.51
CA LEU A 19 -7.19 -5.92 -15.56
C LEU A 19 -8.56 -6.55 -15.38
N SER A 20 -9.08 -6.65 -14.16
CA SER A 20 -10.43 -7.14 -13.89
C SER A 20 -11.52 -6.13 -14.21
N ALA A 21 -11.21 -4.84 -14.41
CA ALA A 21 -12.20 -3.78 -14.66
C ALA A 21 -13.26 -4.11 -15.73
N PRO A 22 -12.95 -4.76 -16.87
CA PRO A 22 -13.96 -5.13 -17.87
C PRO A 22 -15.00 -6.15 -17.37
N LEU A 23 -14.70 -6.91 -16.31
CA LEU A 23 -15.59 -7.94 -15.77
C LEU A 23 -16.72 -7.35 -14.91
N TRP A 24 -16.53 -6.15 -14.36
CA TRP A 24 -17.46 -5.56 -13.37
C TRP A 24 -17.85 -4.10 -13.65
N ALA A 25 -17.06 -3.35 -14.42
CA ALA A 25 -17.42 -1.99 -14.81
C ALA A 25 -18.44 -2.03 -15.96
N LYS A 26 -19.64 -1.50 -15.73
CA LYS A 26 -20.71 -1.43 -16.75
C LYS A 26 -20.45 -0.37 -17.84
N SER A 27 -19.73 0.70 -17.50
CA SER A 27 -19.32 1.76 -18.42
C SER A 27 -18.03 2.40 -17.92
N GLN A 28 -17.33 3.15 -18.79
CA GLN A 28 -16.10 3.89 -18.45
C GLN A 28 -14.97 2.99 -17.90
N VAL A 29 -14.73 1.85 -18.53
CA VAL A 29 -13.71 0.87 -18.11
C VAL A 29 -12.32 1.50 -17.93
N ASP A 30 -11.94 2.42 -18.81
CA ASP A 30 -10.62 3.08 -18.74
C ASP A 30 -10.51 4.09 -17.59
N LEU A 31 -11.62 4.74 -17.21
CA LEU A 31 -11.67 5.54 -15.99
C LEU A 31 -11.51 4.63 -14.76
N VAL A 32 -12.20 3.49 -14.73
CA VAL A 32 -12.09 2.54 -13.62
C VAL A 32 -10.67 1.99 -13.49
N ARG A 33 -10.02 1.66 -14.61
CA ARG A 33 -8.60 1.23 -14.64
C ARG A 33 -7.66 2.27 -14.04
N THR A 34 -7.81 3.53 -14.44
CA THR A 34 -6.98 4.62 -13.94
C THR A 34 -7.23 4.87 -12.44
N LEU A 35 -8.49 4.84 -12.00
CA LEU A 35 -8.84 4.93 -10.58
C LEU A 35 -8.23 3.78 -9.76
N CYS A 36 -8.32 2.53 -10.23
CA CYS A 36 -7.70 1.39 -9.56
C CYS A 36 -6.17 1.54 -9.46
N ALA A 37 -5.51 2.01 -10.53
CA ALA A 37 -4.06 2.22 -10.53
C ALA A 37 -3.65 3.32 -9.55
N VAL A 38 -4.34 4.47 -9.56
CA VAL A 38 -4.05 5.60 -8.66
C VAL A 38 -4.33 5.25 -7.21
N ALA A 39 -5.45 4.58 -6.93
CA ALA A 39 -5.78 4.14 -5.58
C ALA A 39 -4.71 3.18 -5.03
N THR A 40 -4.30 2.19 -5.82
CA THR A 40 -3.24 1.25 -5.44
C THR A 40 -1.92 1.99 -5.16
N PHE A 41 -1.54 2.95 -6.00
CA PHE A 41 -0.34 3.75 -5.82
C PHE A 41 -0.39 4.58 -4.52
N CYS A 42 -1.52 5.23 -4.22
CA CYS A 42 -1.71 5.98 -2.98
C CYS A 42 -1.60 5.07 -1.74
N CYS A 43 -2.21 3.88 -1.77
CA CYS A 43 -2.11 2.92 -0.68
C CYS A 43 -0.68 2.41 -0.50
N TRP A 44 0.01 2.09 -1.59
CA TRP A 44 1.43 1.70 -1.56
C TRP A 44 2.30 2.83 -1.01
N MET A 45 2.07 4.08 -1.43
CA MET A 45 2.81 5.25 -0.97
C MET A 45 2.65 5.45 0.54
N SER A 46 1.41 5.40 1.04
CA SER A 46 1.16 5.50 2.48
C SER A 46 1.89 4.40 3.25
N TRP A 47 1.79 3.16 2.78
CA TRP A 47 2.47 2.01 3.40
C TRP A 47 4.00 2.13 3.39
N VAL A 48 4.61 2.49 2.25
CA VAL A 48 6.08 2.54 2.13
C VAL A 48 6.67 3.66 2.98
N LEU A 49 5.98 4.81 3.10
CA LEU A 49 6.41 5.91 3.95
C LEU A 49 6.43 5.50 5.43
N ILE A 50 5.36 4.85 5.90
CA ILE A 50 5.27 4.35 7.29
C ILE A 50 6.36 3.29 7.54
N TYR A 51 6.56 2.37 6.59
CA TYR A 51 7.60 1.35 6.70
C TYR A 51 9.00 1.99 6.79
N MET A 52 9.30 2.95 5.92
CA MET A 52 10.61 3.63 5.91
C MET A 52 10.86 4.42 7.20
N ALA A 53 9.83 5.04 7.77
CA ALA A 53 9.93 5.76 9.05
C ALA A 53 10.36 4.84 10.21
N GLN A 54 10.14 3.53 10.10
CA GLN A 54 10.44 2.55 11.14
C GLN A 54 11.74 1.76 10.93
N MET A 55 12.42 1.88 9.77
CA MET A 55 13.59 1.06 9.47
C MET A 55 14.82 1.37 10.33
N ASN A 56 15.03 2.64 10.68
CA ASN A 56 16.12 3.08 11.54
C ASN A 56 15.57 4.14 12.52
N PRO A 57 14.83 3.71 13.56
CA PRO A 57 14.19 4.64 14.47
C PRO A 57 15.23 5.38 15.31
N LEU A 58 15.11 6.70 15.41
CA LEU A 58 15.95 7.53 16.27
C LEU A 58 15.57 7.41 17.75
N PHE A 59 14.30 7.10 18.02
CA PHE A 59 13.75 6.93 19.34
C PHE A 59 13.19 5.53 19.51
N LEU A 60 13.57 4.87 20.59
CA LEU A 60 12.97 3.61 20.99
C LEU A 60 11.78 3.89 21.92
N PRO A 61 10.73 3.05 21.89
CA PRO A 61 9.62 3.20 22.81
C PRO A 61 10.10 3.00 24.25
N THR A 62 9.88 4.01 25.10
CA THR A 62 10.09 3.92 26.55
C THR A 62 8.74 3.70 27.24
N ARG A 63 8.70 2.81 28.22
CA ARG A 63 7.53 2.60 29.08
C ARG A 63 7.96 2.77 30.53
N SER A 64 7.29 3.67 31.26
CA SER A 64 7.42 3.75 32.72
C SER A 64 6.45 2.74 33.32
N ILE A 65 6.92 1.52 33.57
CA ILE A 65 6.17 0.57 34.38
C ILE A 65 6.42 0.97 35.82
N LYS A 66 5.48 1.71 36.41
CA LYS A 66 5.45 1.93 37.86
C LYS A 66 5.16 0.55 38.46
N ALA A 67 6.18 -0.09 39.03
CA ALA A 67 5.97 -1.26 39.88
C ALA A 67 5.22 -0.75 41.11
N GLU A 68 3.94 -1.11 41.22
CA GLU A 68 3.17 -0.98 42.45
C GLU A 68 3.67 -1.99 43.50
#